data_AF-A0A368Y0Z2-F1
#
_entry.id   AF-A0A368Y0Z2-F1
#
_cell.length_a   1.000
_cell.length_b   1.000
_cell.length_c   1.000
_cell.angle_alpha   90.00
_cell.angle_beta   90.00
_cell.angle_gamma   90.00
#
_symmetry.space_group_name_H-M   'P 1'
#
loop_
_entity.id
_entity.type
_entity.pdbx_description
1 polymer ?
#
loop_
_entity_poly.entity_id
_entity_poly.type
_entity_poly.pdbx_seq_one_letter_code
_entity_poly.pdbx_strand_id
1 'polypeptide(L)'
;MTEATTPKKQTAFNKPLRPSAALARVVGAEPLARTEATKKLWDYIKAHNLQNPANKRNILCDDALKAVMGKDEVTMFEMTGLVGKHLATT
;
A
#
# COMPACT_ATOMS: atom_id res chain seq x y z
N MET A 1 3.32 -22.21 24.55
CA MET A 1 4.06 -22.26 23.27
C MET A 1 4.59 -20.86 23.03
N THR A 2 5.90 -20.65 23.18
CA THR A 2 6.54 -19.34 23.00
C THR A 2 6.96 -19.20 21.56
N GLU A 3 6.26 -18.36 20.78
CA GLU A 3 6.71 -17.98 19.44
C GLU A 3 7.86 -16.99 19.57
N ALA A 4 9.07 -17.47 19.28
CA ALA A 4 10.26 -16.64 19.12
C ALA A 4 10.13 -15.85 17.82
N THR A 5 9.93 -14.53 17.92
CA THR A 5 10.05 -13.61 16.79
C THR A 5 11.54 -13.48 16.45
N THR A 6 11.99 -14.16 15.40
CA THR A 6 13.32 -13.99 14.82
C THR A 6 13.46 -12.52 14.37
N PRO A 7 14.52 -11.79 14.77
CA PRO A 7 14.68 -10.40 14.35
C PRO A 7 14.87 -10.38 12.83
N LYS A 8 13.86 -9.86 12.12
CA LYS A 8 13.90 -9.69 10.66
C LYS A 8 15.11 -8.82 10.33
N LYS A 9 16.13 -9.43 9.73
CA LYS A 9 17.34 -8.77 9.23
C LYS A 9 16.93 -7.47 8.50
N GLN A 10 17.39 -6.31 8.97
CA GLN A 10 17.14 -5.02 8.33
C GLN A 10 17.85 -5.01 6.97
N THR A 11 17.12 -5.41 5.93
CA THR A 11 17.50 -5.14 4.55
C THR A 11 16.88 -3.81 4.15
N ALA A 12 17.41 -3.14 3.11
CA ALA A 12 16.86 -1.87 2.62
C ALA A 12 15.34 -1.94 2.31
N PHE A 13 14.80 -3.14 2.06
CA PHE A 13 13.39 -3.42 1.81
C PHE A 13 12.49 -3.42 3.06
N ASN A 14 13.05 -3.62 4.26
CA ASN A 14 12.35 -3.56 5.55
C ASN A 14 12.52 -2.21 6.24
N LYS A 15 12.97 -1.16 5.53
CA LYS A 15 13.09 0.17 6.12
C LYS A 15 11.68 0.65 6.52
N PRO A 16 11.46 1.05 7.79
CA PRO A 16 10.20 1.65 8.20
C PRO A 16 10.07 3.03 7.52
N LEU A 17 8.97 3.21 6.80
CA LEU A 17 8.64 4.43 6.09
C LEU A 17 7.32 4.96 6.64
N ARG A 18 7.25 6.27 6.84
CA ARG A 18 6.04 6.93 7.33
C ARG A 18 5.08 7.17 6.16
N PRO A 19 3.85 6.66 6.23
CA PRO A 19 2.84 6.94 5.22
C PRO A 19 2.37 8.39 5.33
N SER A 20 2.10 9.01 4.18
CA SER A 20 1.38 10.29 4.11
C SER A 20 -0.01 10.17 4.73
N ALA A 21 -0.63 11.30 5.09
CA ALA A 21 -1.98 11.32 5.64
C ALA A 21 -3.02 10.62 4.72
N ALA A 22 -2.89 10.75 3.40
CA ALA A 22 -3.76 10.07 2.45
C ALA A 22 -3.57 8.55 2.49
N LEU A 23 -2.33 8.09 2.40
CA LEU A 23 -2.00 6.67 2.44
C LEU A 23 -2.36 6.03 3.79
N ALA A 24 -2.19 6.77 4.89
CA ALA A 24 -2.49 6.32 6.23
C ALA A 24 -3.97 5.97 6.45
N ARG A 25 -4.90 6.54 5.66
CA ARG A 25 -6.33 6.18 5.70
C ARG A 25 -6.59 4.75 5.21
N VAL A 26 -5.68 4.22 4.39
CA VAL A 26 -5.79 2.88 3.79
C VAL A 26 -4.93 1.86 4.55
N VAL A 27 -3.69 2.23 4.91
CA VAL A 27 -2.70 1.29 5.48
C VAL A 27 -2.42 1.48 6.98
N GLY A 28 -3.01 2.50 7.61
CA GLY A 28 -2.70 2.94 8.96
C GLY A 28 -1.57 3.98 9.01
N ALA A 29 -1.47 4.71 10.13
CA ALA A 29 -0.51 5.81 10.30
C ALA A 29 0.87 5.38 10.80
N GLU A 30 1.01 4.15 11.29
CA GLU A 30 2.28 3.65 11.81
C GLU A 30 3.32 3.47 10.70
N PRO A 31 4.61 3.71 10.97
CA PRO A 31 5.67 3.43 10.02
C PRO A 31 5.67 1.95 9.60
N LEU A 32 5.77 1.71 8.31
CA LEU A 32 5.73 0.36 7.73
C LEU A 32 6.68 0.21 6.55
N ALA A 33 7.07 -1.02 6.23
CA ALA A 33 7.87 -1.29 5.05
C ALA A 33 7.04 -1.05 3.77
N ARG A 34 7.70 -0.70 2.66
CA ARG A 34 7.02 -0.53 1.36
C ARG A 34 6.25 -1.78 0.92
N THR A 35 6.81 -2.95 1.22
CA THR A 35 6.18 -4.26 0.93
C THR A 35 4.88 -4.44 1.74
N GLU A 36 4.89 -4.05 3.01
CA GLU A 36 3.71 -4.10 3.88
C GLU A 36 2.64 -3.10 3.45
N ALA A 37 3.03 -1.87 3.06
CA ALA A 37 2.10 -0.90 2.49
C ALA A 37 1.41 -1.44 1.23
N THR A 38 2.18 -2.07 0.34
CA THR A 38 1.65 -2.68 -0.88
C THR A 38 0.69 -3.83 -0.56
N LYS A 39 1.01 -4.67 0.43
CA LYS A 39 0.12 -5.76 0.87
C LYS A 39 -1.20 -5.20 1.42
N LYS A 40 -1.14 -4.23 2.33
CA LYS A 40 -2.33 -3.61 2.91
C LYS A 40 -3.21 -2.92 1.87
N LEU A 41 -2.61 -2.29 0.84
CA LEU A 41 -3.37 -1.77 -0.30
C LEU A 41 -4.13 -2.89 -1.03
N TRP A 42 -3.49 -4.02 -1.29
CA TRP A 42 -4.16 -5.16 -1.93
C TRP A 42 -5.29 -5.73 -1.10
N ASP A 43 -5.11 -5.82 0.22
CA ASP A 43 -6.15 -6.26 1.13
C ASP A 43 -7.36 -5.30 1.08
N TYR A 44 -7.10 -3.99 1.06
CA TYR A 44 -8.13 -2.96 0.88
C TYR A 44 -8.86 -3.08 -0.47
N ILE A 45 -8.12 -3.17 -1.58
CA ILE A 45 -8.68 -3.30 -2.94
C ILE A 45 -9.62 -4.49 -3.03
N LYS A 46 -9.24 -5.63 -2.43
CA LYS A 46 -10.08 -6.84 -2.42
C LYS A 46 -11.30 -6.68 -1.53
N ALA A 47 -11.13 -6.16 -0.31
CA ALA A 47 -12.23 -5.95 0.62
C ALA A 47 -13.30 -4.99 0.08
N HIS A 48 -12.89 -4.02 -0.74
CA HIS A 48 -13.77 -3.02 -1.35
C HIS A 48 -14.20 -3.36 -2.78
N ASN A 49 -13.84 -4.54 -3.30
CA ASN A 49 -14.16 -4.97 -4.68
C ASN A 49 -13.71 -3.97 -5.76
N LEU A 50 -12.53 -3.37 -5.57
CA LEU A 50 -11.99 -2.30 -6.43
C LEU A 50 -11.18 -2.82 -7.62
N GLN A 51 -11.09 -4.14 -7.82
CA GLN A 51 -10.49 -4.67 -9.04
C GLN A 51 -11.47 -4.49 -10.21
N ASN A 52 -11.00 -3.95 -11.33
CA ASN A 52 -11.86 -3.72 -12.48
C ASN A 52 -12.39 -5.08 -13.03
N PRO A 53 -13.72 -5.29 -13.10
CA PRO A 53 -14.30 -6.56 -13.54
C PRO A 53 -14.10 -6.81 -15.04
N ALA A 54 -13.98 -5.76 -15.85
CA ALA A 54 -13.72 -5.84 -17.28
C ALA A 54 -12.23 -6.07 -17.59
N ASN A 55 -11.34 -5.58 -16.74
CA ASN A 55 -9.90 -5.79 -16.86
C ASN A 55 -9.24 -5.92 -15.49
N LYS A 56 -9.08 -7.16 -15.02
CA LYS A 56 -8.52 -7.47 -13.68
C LYS A 56 -7.08 -6.99 -13.46
N ARG A 57 -6.42 -6.44 -14.49
CA ARG A 57 -5.10 -5.80 -14.36
C ARG A 57 -5.17 -4.38 -13.80
N ASN A 58 -6.36 -3.80 -13.78
CA ASN A 58 -6.60 -2.44 -13.35
C ASN A 58 -7.38 -2.41 -12.04
N ILE A 59 -7.18 -1.32 -11.30
CA ILE A 59 -7.76 -1.03 -10.01
C ILE A 59 -8.57 0.25 -10.18
N LEU A 60 -9.87 0.18 -9.89
CA LEU A 60 -10.78 1.32 -9.85
C LEU A 60 -10.58 2.02 -8.51
N CYS A 61 -10.08 3.25 -8.54
CA CYS A 61 -9.83 4.01 -7.32
C CYS A 61 -11.13 4.60 -6.79
N ASP A 62 -11.48 4.25 -5.56
CA ASP A 62 -12.46 5.00 -4.77
C ASP A 62 -11.83 6.28 -4.22
N ASP A 63 -12.59 7.09 -3.47
CA ASP A 63 -12.11 8.39 -2.98
C ASP A 63 -10.82 8.28 -2.15
N ALA A 64 -10.67 7.20 -1.38
CA ALA A 64 -9.48 6.94 -0.58
C ALA A 64 -8.26 6.63 -1.47
N LEU A 65 -8.42 5.74 -2.46
CA LEU A 65 -7.34 5.43 -3.40
C LEU A 65 -7.05 6.59 -4.34
N LYS A 66 -8.04 7.38 -4.76
CA LYS A 66 -7.83 8.59 -5.59
C LYS A 66 -6.95 9.60 -4.88
N ALA A 67 -7.10 9.75 -3.56
CA ALA A 67 -6.24 10.63 -2.76
C ALA A 67 -4.77 10.18 -2.73
N VAL A 68 -4.48 8.92 -3.03
CA VAL A 68 -3.11 8.35 -3.08
C VAL A 68 -2.60 8.23 -4.53
N MET A 69 -3.47 7.86 -5.47
CA MET A 69 -3.08 7.57 -6.85
C MET A 69 -3.21 8.80 -7.78
N GLY A 70 -4.09 9.74 -7.44
CA GLY A 70 -4.41 10.91 -8.27
C GLY A 70 -5.15 10.59 -9.57
N LYS A 71 -5.69 9.37 -9.70
CA LYS A 71 -6.39 8.86 -10.89
C LYS A 71 -7.60 8.02 -10.48
N ASP A 72 -8.61 7.97 -11.35
CA ASP A 72 -9.79 7.11 -11.17
C ASP A 72 -9.49 5.63 -11.41
N GLU A 73 -8.46 5.32 -12.19
CA GLU A 73 -8.04 3.96 -12.49
C GLU A 73 -6.52 3.89 -12.62
N VAL A 74 -5.92 2.84 -12.08
CA VAL A 74 -4.48 2.57 -12.19
C VAL A 74 -4.22 1.11 -12.50
N THR A 75 -3.11 0.84 -13.18
CA THR A 75 -2.57 -0.51 -13.30
C THR A 75 -1.85 -0.93 -12.01
N MET A 76 -1.66 -2.24 -11.82
CA MET A 76 -0.85 -2.78 -10.71
C MET A 76 0.57 -2.18 -10.66
N PHE A 77 1.18 -1.93 -11.83
CA PHE A 77 2.52 -1.36 -11.93
C PHE A 77 2.54 0.11 -11.50
N GLU A 78 1.59 0.91 -11.97
CA GLU A 78 1.44 2.31 -11.55
C GLU A 78 1.22 2.41 -10.05
N MET A 79 0.35 1.57 -9.47
CA MET A 79 0.11 1.54 -8.03
C MET A 79 1.42 1.40 -7.24
N THR A 80 2.28 0.44 -7.60
CA THR A 80 3.55 0.24 -6.89
C THR A 80 4.47 1.45 -6.96
N GLY A 81 4.48 2.18 -8.08
CA GLY A 81 5.26 3.40 -8.26
C GLY A 81 4.69 4.58 -7.47
N LEU A 82 3.37 4.77 -7.53
CA LEU A 82 2.64 5.88 -6.90
C LEU A 82 2.68 5.77 -5.38
N VAL A 83 2.48 4.58 -4.80
CA VAL A 83 2.60 4.36 -3.34
C VAL A 83 3.96 4.81 -2.80
N GLY A 84 5.03 4.64 -3.59
CA GLY A 84 6.37 5.07 -3.20
C GLY A 84 6.49 6.57 -2.92
N LYS A 85 5.66 7.42 -3.57
CA LYS A 85 5.64 8.87 -3.36
C LYS A 85 4.98 9.27 -2.04
N HIS A 86 4.20 8.36 -1.46
CA HIS A 86 3.48 8.56 -0.20
C HIS A 86 4.20 7.92 0.99
N LEU A 87 5.42 7.44 0.79
CA LEU A 87 6.26 6.83 1.82
C LEU A 87 7.55 7.62 1.94
N ALA A 88 7.78 8.21 3.11
CA ALA A 88 8.99 8.98 3.39
C ALA A 88 9.75 8.37 4.57
N THR A 89 11.06 8.54 4.57
CA THR A 89 11.87 8.30 5.77
C THR A 89 11.56 9.42 6.75
N THR A 90 11.16 9.08 7.97
CA THR A 90 11.01 10.04 9.08
C THR A 90 12.26 10.88 9.27
#